data_AF-A0A6B3MVU6-F1
#
_entry.id   AF-A0A6B3MVU6-F1
#
_cell.length_a   1.000
_cell.length_b   1.000
_cell.length_c   1.000
_cell.angle_alpha   90.00
_cell.angle_beta   90.00
_cell.angle_gamma   90.00
#
_symmetry.space_group_name_H-M   'P 1'
#
loop_
_entity.id
_entity.type
_entity.pdbx_description
1 polymer ?
#
loop_
_entity_poly.entity_id
_entity_poly.type
_entity_poly.pdbx_seq_one_letter_code
_entity_poly.pdbx_strand_id
1 'polypeptide(L)'
;MQAFVVMFVCFGMLAVAIINGGGVSEIMSELNQIDPKLMNLTAGFSWLTLVAYLVGFFFFGLGFSISQPQILVRLLAGRSPQEVKEAKWVYFGYAYSTWIAMVLFGIACRVLMPNISDPEQALPLYATQQFNPFLVGIVLAGVFSVIASTADSQLLVCSSAIARDISPALHRRMSRKYGVKYEQFMTLVVGILAVIAAISISSTVFSLVLFASGAVASSLGPAMLIILLKRRTHYLALNSMMLAGLSTAILWRVLG
;
A
#
# COMPACT_ATOMS: atom_id res chain seq x y z
N MET A 1 12.62 2.88 -15.36
CA MET A 1 12.05 1.85 -16.27
C MET A 1 10.80 1.21 -15.68
N GLN A 2 10.84 0.65 -14.46
CA GLN A 2 9.67 0.05 -13.80
C GLN A 2 8.40 0.91 -13.83
N ALA A 3 8.47 2.18 -13.42
CA ALA A 3 7.30 3.08 -13.41
C ALA A 3 6.60 3.21 -14.79
N PHE A 4 7.37 3.21 -15.88
CA PHE A 4 6.80 3.26 -17.23
C PHE A 4 6.06 1.97 -17.60
N VAL A 5 6.64 0.81 -17.24
CA VAL A 5 5.99 -0.49 -17.46
C VAL A 5 4.67 -0.56 -16.68
N VAL A 6 4.67 -0.08 -15.43
CA VAL A 6 3.46 -0.05 -14.59
C VAL A 6 2.39 0.84 -15.20
N MET A 7 2.73 2.06 -15.63
CA MET A 7 1.76 2.92 -16.31
C MET A 7 1.21 2.26 -17.57
N PHE A 8 2.08 1.68 -18.39
CA PHE A 8 1.67 0.97 -19.61
C PHE A 8 0.69 -0.16 -19.29
N VAL A 9 0.99 -0.98 -18.28
CA VAL A 9 0.11 -2.06 -17.83
C VAL A 9 -1.21 -1.48 -17.29
N CYS A 10 -1.17 -0.49 -16.41
CA CYS A 10 -2.37 0.05 -15.78
C CYS A 10 -3.33 0.66 -16.82
N PHE A 11 -2.82 1.53 -17.69
CA PHE A 11 -3.64 2.18 -18.71
C PHE A 11 -4.01 1.23 -19.86
N GLY A 12 -3.12 0.32 -20.24
CA GLY A 12 -3.39 -0.69 -21.26
C GLY A 12 -4.49 -1.66 -20.84
N MET A 13 -4.43 -2.16 -19.60
CA MET A 13 -5.46 -3.04 -19.02
C MET A 13 -6.80 -2.32 -18.94
N LEU A 14 -6.82 -1.07 -18.46
CA LEU A 14 -8.04 -0.27 -18.40
C LEU A 14 -8.64 -0.02 -19.79
N ALA A 15 -7.81 0.37 -20.76
CA ALA A 15 -8.27 0.67 -22.11
C ALA A 15 -8.92 -0.56 -22.77
N VAL A 16 -8.27 -1.72 -22.67
CA VAL A 16 -8.82 -2.98 -23.20
C VAL A 16 -10.08 -3.40 -22.46
N ALA A 17 -10.13 -3.23 -21.14
CA ALA A 17 -11.35 -3.50 -20.37
C ALA A 17 -12.53 -2.63 -20.81
N ILE A 18 -12.31 -1.33 -21.03
CA ILE A 18 -13.37 -0.43 -21.52
C ILE A 18 -13.82 -0.82 -22.92
N ILE A 19 -12.90 -1.15 -23.82
CA ILE A 19 -13.23 -1.55 -25.20
C ILE A 19 -14.04 -2.85 -25.20
N ASN A 20 -13.60 -3.86 -24.46
CA ASN A 20 -14.27 -5.16 -24.39
C ASN A 20 -15.61 -5.10 -23.65
N GLY A 21 -15.77 -4.17 -22.73
CA GLY A 21 -17.05 -3.91 -22.04
C GLY A 21 -18.04 -3.05 -22.82
N GLY A 22 -17.84 -2.82 -24.12
CA GLY A 22 -18.77 -2.03 -24.94
C GLY A 22 -18.69 -0.51 -24.71
N GLY A 23 -17.67 -0.04 -23.99
CA GLY A 23 -17.49 1.36 -23.62
C GLY A 23 -18.00 1.70 -22.23
N VAL A 24 -17.70 2.92 -21.77
CA VAL A 24 -18.02 3.37 -20.41
C VAL A 24 -19.53 3.37 -20.14
N SER A 25 -20.34 3.75 -21.14
CA SER A 25 -21.80 3.79 -21.01
C SER A 25 -22.40 2.41 -20.77
N GLU A 26 -21.91 1.39 -21.47
CA GLU A 26 -22.45 0.03 -21.35
C GLU A 26 -22.02 -0.59 -20.02
N ILE A 27 -20.75 -0.43 -19.63
CA ILE A 27 -20.26 -0.83 -18.29
C ILE A 27 -21.10 -0.19 -17.18
N MET A 28 -21.42 1.09 -17.29
CA MET A 28 -22.26 1.79 -16.30
C MET A 28 -23.70 1.26 -16.28
N SER A 29 -24.27 0.92 -17.44
CA SER A 29 -25.60 0.30 -17.56
C SER A 29 -25.63 -1.08 -16.91
N GLU A 30 -24.67 -1.94 -17.24
CA GLU A 30 -24.55 -3.29 -16.70
C GLU A 30 -24.27 -3.28 -15.19
N LEU A 31 -23.43 -2.36 -14.69
CA LEU A 31 -23.22 -2.19 -13.25
C LEU A 31 -24.51 -1.84 -12.50
N ASN A 32 -25.34 -0.98 -13.10
CA ASN A 32 -26.63 -0.59 -12.50
C ASN A 32 -27.62 -1.76 -12.50
N GLN A 33 -27.52 -2.68 -13.47
CA GLN A 33 -28.32 -3.92 -13.49
C GLN A 33 -27.84 -4.93 -12.44
N ILE A 34 -26.54 -4.99 -12.16
CA ILE A 34 -25.96 -5.87 -11.13
C ILE A 34 -26.39 -5.41 -9.73
N ASP A 35 -26.10 -4.16 -9.38
CA ASP A 35 -26.56 -3.54 -8.14
C ASP A 35 -26.54 -2.01 -8.27
N PRO A 36 -27.71 -1.33 -8.20
CA PRO A 36 -27.81 0.13 -8.25
C PRO A 36 -26.97 0.86 -7.20
N LYS A 37 -26.61 0.19 -6.09
CA LYS A 37 -25.77 0.76 -5.04
C LYS A 37 -24.31 0.94 -5.46
N LEU A 38 -23.82 0.17 -6.45
CA LEU A 38 -22.45 0.27 -6.96
C LEU A 38 -22.20 1.60 -7.69
N MET A 39 -23.26 2.20 -8.23
CA MET A 39 -23.23 3.47 -8.95
C MET A 39 -23.51 4.67 -8.04
N ASN A 40 -23.96 4.42 -6.80
CA ASN A 40 -24.26 5.48 -5.86
C ASN A 40 -22.99 5.94 -5.16
N LEU A 41 -22.66 7.23 -5.26
CA LEU A 41 -21.52 7.85 -4.57
C LEU A 41 -21.55 7.64 -3.04
N THR A 42 -22.74 7.44 -2.48
CA THR A 42 -22.92 7.18 -1.05
C THR A 42 -22.87 5.69 -0.69
N ALA A 43 -22.84 4.79 -1.68
CA ALA A 43 -22.93 3.33 -1.53
C ALA A 43 -24.12 2.86 -0.65
N GLY A 44 -25.15 3.70 -0.46
CA GLY A 44 -26.28 3.43 0.44
C GLY A 44 -25.99 3.69 1.93
N PHE A 45 -24.86 4.33 2.27
CA PHE A 45 -24.56 4.74 3.64
C PHE A 45 -25.45 5.90 4.10
N SER A 46 -25.81 5.88 5.39
CA SER A 46 -26.40 7.06 6.04
C SER A 46 -25.42 8.23 6.05
N TRP A 47 -25.92 9.46 6.17
CA TRP A 47 -25.07 10.65 6.22
C TRP A 47 -23.99 10.56 7.31
N LEU A 48 -24.36 10.06 8.50
CA LEU A 48 -23.43 9.91 9.61
C LEU A 48 -22.32 8.91 9.31
N THR A 49 -22.67 7.76 8.73
CA THR A 49 -21.69 6.72 8.34
C THR A 49 -20.77 7.18 7.22
N LEU A 50 -21.28 7.99 6.28
CA LEU A 50 -20.48 8.55 5.19
C LEU A 50 -19.46 9.56 5.73
N VAL A 51 -19.88 10.48 6.59
CA VAL A 51 -18.97 11.43 7.24
C VAL A 51 -17.91 10.69 8.07
N ALA A 52 -18.31 9.69 8.85
CA ALA A 52 -17.37 8.87 9.62
C ALA A 52 -16.35 8.16 8.71
N TYR A 53 -16.81 7.63 7.57
CA TYR A 53 -15.94 6.98 6.58
C TYR A 53 -14.94 7.96 5.96
N LEU A 54 -15.38 9.14 5.53
CA LEU A 54 -14.52 10.18 4.97
C LEU A 54 -13.48 10.66 5.97
N VAL A 55 -13.88 10.89 7.21
CA VAL A 55 -12.97 11.28 8.31
C VAL A 55 -11.96 10.16 8.57
N GLY A 56 -12.42 8.91 8.62
CA GLY A 56 -11.56 7.73 8.76
C GLY A 56 -10.51 7.64 7.65
N PHE A 57 -10.93 7.76 6.39
CA PHE A 57 -10.02 7.74 5.23
C PHE A 57 -9.06 8.93 5.21
N PHE A 58 -9.50 10.10 5.65
CA PHE A 58 -8.65 11.28 5.77
C PHE A 58 -7.53 11.04 6.80
N PHE A 59 -7.86 10.55 7.99
CA PHE A 59 -6.87 10.21 9.00
C PHE A 59 -5.99 9.02 8.61
N PHE A 60 -6.55 8.03 7.89
CA PHE A 60 -5.78 6.94 7.31
C PHE A 60 -4.74 7.47 6.31
N GLY A 61 -5.13 8.35 5.38
CA GLY A 61 -4.23 8.95 4.39
C GLY A 61 -3.17 9.88 5.02
N LEU A 62 -3.56 10.72 5.97
CA LEU A 62 -2.63 11.56 6.74
C LEU A 62 -1.65 10.70 7.53
N GLY A 63 -2.16 9.73 8.28
CA GLY A 63 -1.36 8.79 9.08
C GLY A 63 -0.40 8.00 8.20
N PHE A 64 -0.87 7.46 7.08
CA PHE A 64 -0.06 6.76 6.08
C PHE A 64 1.12 7.63 5.60
N SER A 65 0.88 8.91 5.35
CA SER A 65 1.89 9.82 4.79
C SER A 65 2.96 10.23 5.81
N ILE A 66 2.59 10.47 7.06
CA ILE A 66 3.51 10.95 8.11
C ILE A 66 4.21 9.83 8.88
N SER A 67 3.64 8.63 8.86
CA SER A 67 4.07 7.54 9.76
C SER A 67 5.00 6.53 9.10
N GLN A 68 5.18 6.57 7.78
CA GLN A 68 5.97 5.58 7.05
C GLN A 68 7.44 5.99 6.89
N PRO A 69 8.37 5.31 7.58
CA PRO A 69 9.79 5.64 7.49
C PRO A 69 10.34 5.48 6.06
N GLN A 70 9.88 4.47 5.32
CA GLN A 70 10.32 4.21 3.94
C GLN A 70 10.10 5.39 2.98
N ILE A 71 9.02 6.15 3.15
CA ILE A 71 8.72 7.32 2.31
C ILE A 71 9.52 8.52 2.81
N LEU A 72 9.55 8.73 4.12
CA LEU A 72 10.22 9.87 4.74
C LEU A 72 11.72 9.88 4.45
N VAL A 73 12.40 8.74 4.58
CA VAL A 73 13.85 8.62 4.31
C VAL A 73 14.17 8.98 2.87
N ARG A 74 13.30 8.63 1.90
CA ARG A 74 13.46 9.00 0.49
C ARG A 74 13.29 10.49 0.25
N LEU A 75 12.32 11.12 0.91
CA LEU A 75 12.11 12.57 0.83
C LEU A 75 13.30 13.33 1.44
N LEU A 76 13.86 12.84 2.54
CA LEU A 76 15.02 13.43 3.22
C LEU A 76 16.34 13.23 2.45
N ALA A 77 16.42 12.22 1.57
CA ALA A 77 17.58 11.98 0.73
C ALA A 77 17.65 12.89 -0.53
N GLY A 78 16.66 13.75 -0.75
CA GLY A 78 16.66 14.72 -1.84
C GLY A 78 17.77 15.77 -1.68
N ARG A 79 18.34 16.25 -2.79
CA ARG A 79 19.52 17.14 -2.76
C ARG A 79 19.17 18.55 -2.26
N SER A 80 17.95 19.01 -2.53
CA SER A 80 17.45 20.30 -2.06
C SER A 80 15.95 20.25 -1.73
N PRO A 81 15.46 21.10 -0.82
CA PRO A 81 14.03 21.23 -0.55
C PRO A 81 13.19 21.62 -1.78
N GLN A 82 13.78 22.36 -2.72
CA GLN A 82 13.14 22.77 -3.98
C GLN A 82 12.93 21.56 -4.90
N GLU A 83 13.96 20.73 -5.07
CA GLU A 83 13.86 19.50 -5.87
C GLU A 83 12.82 18.54 -5.29
N VAL A 84 12.76 18.39 -3.96
CA VAL A 84 11.72 17.57 -3.30
C VAL A 84 10.31 18.14 -3.55
N LYS A 85 10.16 19.47 -3.58
CA LYS A 85 8.88 20.13 -3.87
C LYS A 85 8.41 19.92 -5.31
N GLU A 86 9.32 19.78 -6.27
CA GLU A 86 8.98 19.49 -7.66
C GLU A 86 8.71 17.99 -7.85
N ALA A 87 9.59 17.15 -7.29
CA ALA A 87 9.47 15.69 -7.36
C ALA A 87 8.16 15.17 -6.74
N LYS A 88 7.60 15.84 -5.73
CA LYS A 88 6.31 15.46 -5.13
C LYS A 88 5.17 15.45 -6.15
N TRP A 89 5.15 16.39 -7.09
CA TRP A 89 4.07 16.50 -8.07
C TRP A 89 4.14 15.38 -9.09
N VAL A 90 5.37 15.03 -9.51
CA VAL A 90 5.61 13.85 -10.37
C VAL A 90 5.17 12.58 -9.65
N TYR A 91 5.52 12.43 -8.37
CA TYR A 91 5.11 11.29 -7.55
C TYR A 91 3.59 11.20 -7.40
N PHE A 92 2.91 12.29 -7.05
CA PHE A 92 1.46 12.31 -6.93
C PHE A 92 0.77 12.05 -8.27
N GLY A 93 1.24 12.67 -9.35
CA GLY A 93 0.72 12.43 -10.70
C GLY A 93 0.81 10.95 -11.07
N TYR A 94 1.96 10.32 -10.84
CA TYR A 94 2.15 8.89 -11.08
C TYR A 94 1.26 8.01 -10.18
N ALA A 95 1.25 8.25 -8.88
CA ALA A 95 0.53 7.41 -7.91
C ALA A 95 -0.99 7.50 -8.11
N TYR A 96 -1.55 8.71 -8.16
CA TYR A 96 -2.99 8.89 -8.32
C TYR A 96 -3.49 8.42 -9.69
N SER A 97 -2.73 8.67 -10.76
CA SER A 97 -3.16 8.24 -12.10
C SER A 97 -3.21 6.71 -12.24
N THR A 98 -2.21 6.01 -11.70
CA THR A 98 -2.21 4.53 -11.69
C THR A 98 -3.28 3.96 -10.76
N TRP A 99 -3.51 4.56 -9.60
CA TRP A 99 -4.57 4.13 -8.68
C TRP A 99 -5.96 4.30 -9.28
N ILE A 100 -6.27 5.46 -9.86
CA ILE A 100 -7.54 5.70 -10.53
C ILE A 100 -7.74 4.70 -11.66
N ALA A 101 -6.70 4.46 -12.48
CA ALA A 101 -6.80 3.50 -13.57
C ALA A 101 -7.12 2.08 -13.09
N MET A 102 -6.50 1.63 -12.00
CA MET A 102 -6.72 0.29 -11.44
C MET A 102 -8.04 0.15 -10.70
N VAL A 103 -8.53 1.21 -10.06
CA VAL A 103 -9.88 1.22 -9.47
C VAL A 103 -10.94 1.11 -10.58
N LEU A 104 -10.83 1.91 -11.64
CA LEU A 104 -11.74 1.84 -12.78
C LEU A 104 -11.67 0.48 -13.48
N PHE A 105 -10.48 -0.10 -13.59
CA PHE A 105 -10.30 -1.45 -14.13
C PHE A 105 -11.00 -2.49 -13.24
N GLY A 106 -10.84 -2.42 -11.92
CA GLY A 106 -11.53 -3.32 -10.98
C GLY A 106 -13.05 -3.21 -11.07
N ILE A 107 -13.58 -2.00 -11.27
CA ILE A 107 -15.01 -1.76 -11.52
C ILE A 107 -15.43 -2.43 -12.84
N ALA A 108 -14.66 -2.27 -13.91
CA ALA A 108 -14.95 -2.94 -15.19
C ALA A 108 -14.89 -4.47 -15.07
N CYS A 109 -13.93 -5.03 -14.32
CA CYS A 109 -13.85 -6.46 -14.04
C CYS A 109 -15.07 -7.00 -13.30
N ARG A 110 -15.78 -6.18 -12.52
CA ARG A 110 -17.01 -6.62 -11.84
C ARG A 110 -18.10 -7.02 -12.84
N VAL A 111 -18.12 -6.36 -14.00
CA VAL A 111 -19.01 -6.65 -15.12
C VAL A 111 -18.45 -7.76 -15.99
N LEU A 112 -17.18 -7.64 -16.39
CA LEU A 112 -16.55 -8.55 -17.36
C LEU A 112 -16.22 -9.92 -16.78
N MET A 113 -16.07 -10.04 -15.46
CA MET A 113 -15.68 -11.27 -14.79
C MET A 113 -16.48 -11.47 -13.48
N PRO A 114 -17.82 -11.67 -13.57
CA PRO A 114 -18.70 -11.67 -12.40
C PRO A 114 -18.48 -12.88 -11.47
N ASN A 115 -17.93 -13.98 -11.98
CA ASN A 115 -17.77 -15.26 -11.27
C ASN A 115 -16.33 -15.52 -10.78
N ILE A 116 -15.53 -14.47 -10.58
CA ILE A 116 -14.19 -14.63 -9.99
C ILE A 116 -14.32 -15.12 -8.55
N SER A 117 -13.66 -16.23 -8.23
CA SER A 117 -13.57 -16.78 -6.87
C SER A 117 -12.72 -15.89 -5.94
N ASP A 118 -11.58 -15.41 -6.43
CA ASP A 118 -10.66 -14.54 -5.72
C ASP A 118 -10.48 -13.20 -6.44
N PRO A 119 -11.12 -12.11 -5.97
CA PRO A 119 -11.04 -10.79 -6.59
C PRO A 119 -9.61 -10.26 -6.77
N GLU A 120 -8.65 -10.72 -5.98
CA GLU A 120 -7.25 -10.29 -6.08
C GLU A 120 -6.55 -10.87 -7.32
N GLN A 121 -7.13 -11.91 -7.93
CA GLN A 121 -6.66 -12.52 -9.17
C GLN A 121 -7.31 -11.91 -10.42
N ALA A 122 -8.17 -10.90 -10.28
CA ALA A 122 -8.85 -10.29 -11.41
C ALA A 122 -7.87 -9.79 -12.49
N LEU A 123 -6.81 -9.09 -12.09
CA LEU A 123 -5.81 -8.57 -13.02
C LEU A 123 -5.07 -9.68 -13.80
N PRO A 124 -4.43 -10.69 -13.16
CA PRO A 124 -3.72 -11.73 -13.90
C PRO A 124 -4.66 -12.62 -14.72
N LEU A 125 -5.87 -12.92 -14.23
CA LEU A 125 -6.84 -13.74 -14.97
C LEU A 125 -7.42 -12.99 -16.17
N TYR A 126 -7.73 -11.70 -16.02
CA TYR A 126 -8.16 -10.88 -17.15
C TYR A 126 -7.05 -10.80 -18.21
N ALA A 127 -5.81 -10.63 -17.75
CA ALA A 127 -4.66 -10.57 -18.66
C ALA A 127 -4.53 -11.85 -19.49
N THR A 128 -4.61 -13.03 -18.86
CA THR A 128 -4.46 -14.32 -19.56
C THR A 128 -5.62 -14.65 -20.50
N GLN A 129 -6.81 -14.13 -20.24
CA GLN A 129 -7.99 -14.35 -21.10
C GLN A 129 -8.00 -13.44 -22.34
N GLN A 130 -7.52 -12.21 -22.22
CA GLN A 130 -7.72 -11.18 -23.25
C GLN A 130 -6.48 -10.88 -24.09
N PHE A 131 -5.28 -11.18 -23.58
CA PHE A 131 -4.03 -10.81 -24.25
C PHE A 131 -3.27 -12.04 -24.77
N ASN A 132 -2.48 -11.82 -25.83
CA ASN A 132 -1.52 -12.82 -26.32
C ASN A 132 -0.49 -13.15 -25.20
N PRO A 133 -0.03 -14.41 -25.09
CA PRO A 133 1.03 -14.83 -24.15
C PRO A 133 2.21 -13.86 -23.98
N PHE A 134 2.65 -13.19 -25.05
CA PHE A 134 3.72 -12.19 -24.97
C PHE A 134 3.35 -10.99 -24.07
N LEU A 135 2.16 -10.43 -24.26
CA LEU A 135 1.67 -9.29 -23.46
C LEU A 135 1.34 -9.71 -22.03
N VAL A 136 0.82 -10.93 -21.84
CA VAL A 136 0.63 -11.51 -20.50
C VAL A 136 1.96 -11.54 -19.73
N GLY A 137 3.04 -11.96 -20.39
CA GLY A 137 4.38 -11.93 -19.82
C GLY A 137 4.81 -10.53 -19.37
N ILE A 138 4.53 -9.49 -20.16
CA ILE A 138 4.84 -8.09 -19.80
C ILE A 138 4.01 -7.63 -18.59
N VAL A 139 2.71 -7.93 -18.58
CA VAL A 139 1.81 -7.57 -17.46
C VAL A 139 2.29 -8.22 -16.17
N LEU A 140 2.53 -9.54 -16.18
CA LEU A 140 2.99 -10.27 -15.01
C LEU A 140 4.38 -9.81 -14.56
N ALA A 141 5.31 -9.57 -15.50
CA ALA A 141 6.62 -9.02 -15.18
C ALA A 141 6.51 -7.63 -14.50
N GLY A 142 5.59 -6.78 -14.97
CA GLY A 142 5.30 -5.49 -14.34
C GLY A 142 4.78 -5.64 -12.91
N VAL A 143 3.82 -6.54 -12.69
CA VAL A 143 3.25 -6.83 -11.37
C VAL A 143 4.33 -7.35 -10.41
N PHE A 144 5.09 -8.37 -10.81
CA PHE A 144 6.17 -8.91 -9.99
C PHE A 144 7.28 -7.89 -9.73
N SER A 145 7.60 -7.02 -10.70
CA SER A 145 8.57 -5.95 -10.52
C SER A 145 8.13 -4.95 -9.44
N VAL A 146 6.85 -4.56 -9.41
CA VAL A 146 6.29 -3.70 -8.35
C VAL A 146 6.32 -4.37 -6.99
N ILE A 147 5.87 -5.62 -6.92
CA ILE A 147 5.87 -6.39 -5.67
C ILE A 147 7.30 -6.51 -5.13
N ALA A 148 8.27 -6.90 -5.97
CA ALA A 148 9.66 -7.05 -5.57
C ALA A 148 10.28 -5.74 -5.09
N SER A 149 10.05 -4.62 -5.78
CA SER A 149 10.58 -3.30 -5.37
C SER A 149 10.00 -2.82 -4.04
N THR A 150 8.74 -3.15 -3.76
CA THR A 150 8.07 -2.80 -2.50
C THR A 150 8.54 -3.70 -1.38
N ALA A 151 8.61 -5.01 -1.63
CA ALA A 151 9.12 -6.00 -0.67
C ALA A 151 10.56 -5.69 -0.26
N ASP A 152 11.45 -5.37 -1.20
CA ASP A 152 12.84 -4.97 -0.91
C ASP A 152 12.89 -3.77 0.04
N SER A 153 12.10 -2.72 -0.26
CA SER A 153 12.03 -1.51 0.56
C SER A 153 11.55 -1.80 1.99
N GLN A 154 10.52 -2.65 2.14
CA GLN A 154 9.96 -3.01 3.44
C GLN A 154 10.91 -3.91 4.24
N LEU A 155 11.52 -4.90 3.58
CA LEU A 155 12.50 -5.80 4.20
C LEU A 155 13.71 -5.03 4.71
N LEU A 156 14.22 -4.07 3.94
CA LEU A 156 15.34 -3.22 4.35
C LEU A 156 14.99 -2.34 5.56
N VAL A 157 13.79 -1.74 5.59
CA VAL A 157 13.36 -0.94 6.75
C VAL A 157 13.22 -1.82 7.99
N CYS A 158 12.54 -2.95 7.90
CA CYS A 158 12.37 -3.88 9.03
C CYS A 158 13.70 -4.46 9.51
N SER A 159 14.58 -4.87 8.59
CA SER A 159 15.88 -5.42 8.95
C SER A 159 16.79 -4.38 9.59
N SER A 160 16.76 -3.14 9.11
CA SER A 160 17.52 -2.04 9.72
C SER A 160 17.00 -1.69 11.11
N ALA A 161 15.68 -1.67 11.31
CA ALA A 161 15.08 -1.41 12.63
C ALA A 161 15.47 -2.50 13.65
N ILE A 162 15.41 -3.78 13.25
CA ILE A 162 15.83 -4.90 14.10
C ILE A 162 17.34 -4.87 14.36
N ALA A 163 18.14 -4.61 13.33
CA ALA A 163 19.59 -4.66 13.42
C ALA A 163 20.18 -3.48 14.17
N ARG A 164 19.60 -2.27 14.07
CA ARG A 164 20.17 -1.01 14.60
C ARG A 164 19.42 -0.49 15.81
N ASP A 165 18.09 -0.54 15.82
CA ASP A 165 17.28 0.17 16.81
C ASP A 165 17.05 -0.66 18.08
N ILE A 166 16.90 -1.98 17.96
CA ILE A 166 16.67 -2.87 19.12
C ILE A 166 17.91 -2.99 20.00
N SER A 167 19.10 -3.10 19.41
CA SER A 167 20.36 -3.21 20.17
C SER A 167 21.51 -2.47 19.48
N PRO A 168 21.63 -1.14 19.68
CA PRO A 168 22.70 -0.34 19.08
C PRO A 168 24.11 -0.82 19.47
N ALA A 169 24.26 -1.34 20.69
CA ALA A 169 25.52 -1.90 21.18
C ALA A 169 25.90 -3.20 20.44
N LEU A 170 24.93 -4.09 20.20
CA LEU A 170 25.15 -5.30 19.43
C LEU A 170 25.44 -4.97 17.97
N HIS A 171 24.68 -4.04 17.38
CA HIS A 171 24.91 -3.54 16.02
C HIS A 171 26.35 -3.10 15.82
N ARG A 172 26.85 -2.22 16.70
CA ARG A 172 28.22 -1.68 16.59
C ARG A 172 29.28 -2.78 16.67
N ARG A 173 29.08 -3.79 17.53
CA ARG A 173 30.00 -4.95 17.64
C ARG A 173 29.96 -5.83 16.38
N MET A 174 28.75 -6.16 15.92
CA MET A 174 28.56 -7.05 14.77
C MET A 174 28.95 -6.39 13.46
N SER A 175 28.63 -5.11 13.26
CA SER A 175 29.06 -4.31 12.11
C SER A 175 30.59 -4.18 12.07
N ARG A 176 31.26 -3.97 13.20
CA ARG A 176 32.74 -3.93 13.24
C ARG A 176 33.37 -5.28 12.87
N LYS A 177 32.73 -6.40 13.24
CA LYS A 177 33.27 -7.76 13.02
C LYS A 177 32.92 -8.33 11.64
N TYR A 178 31.72 -8.06 11.14
CA TYR A 178 31.15 -8.70 9.94
C TYR A 178 30.76 -7.70 8.84
N GLY A 179 30.85 -6.40 9.09
CA GLY A 179 30.46 -5.34 8.15
C GLY A 179 28.99 -5.47 7.75
N VAL A 180 28.75 -5.30 6.45
CA VAL A 180 27.40 -5.36 5.83
C VAL A 180 26.78 -6.76 5.92
N LYS A 181 27.56 -7.83 6.14
CA LYS A 181 27.04 -9.20 6.23
C LYS A 181 26.06 -9.39 7.39
N TYR A 182 26.21 -8.61 8.47
CA TYR A 182 25.26 -8.66 9.59
C TYR A 182 23.87 -8.15 9.17
N GLU A 183 23.80 -7.06 8.41
CA GLU A 183 22.53 -6.51 7.92
C GLU A 183 21.89 -7.41 6.84
N GLN A 184 22.72 -8.02 5.98
CA GLN A 184 22.25 -9.02 5.01
C GLN A 184 21.67 -10.25 5.73
N PHE A 185 22.31 -10.72 6.79
CA PHE A 185 21.80 -11.83 7.61
C PHE A 185 20.47 -11.46 8.28
N MET A 186 20.34 -10.27 8.85
CA MET A 186 19.07 -9.81 9.43
C MET A 186 17.97 -9.70 8.37
N THR A 187 18.31 -9.25 7.15
CA THR A 187 17.37 -9.22 6.03
C THR A 187 16.89 -10.62 5.66
N LEU A 188 17.79 -11.62 5.65
CA LEU A 188 17.43 -13.02 5.43
C LEU A 188 16.47 -13.54 6.52
N VAL A 189 16.77 -13.27 7.79
CA VAL A 189 15.91 -13.69 8.92
C VAL A 189 14.51 -13.08 8.80
N VAL A 190 14.42 -11.77 8.55
CA VAL A 190 13.14 -11.08 8.36
C VAL A 190 12.39 -11.64 7.14
N GLY A 191 13.09 -11.93 6.04
CA GLY A 191 12.50 -12.54 4.84
C GLY A 191 11.90 -13.92 5.12
N ILE A 192 12.60 -14.79 5.87
CA ILE A 192 12.07 -16.10 6.26
C ILE A 192 10.82 -15.96 7.12
N LEU A 193 10.83 -15.06 8.12
CA LEU A 193 9.66 -14.80 8.95
C LEU A 193 8.48 -14.26 8.13
N ALA A 194 8.74 -13.39 7.16
CA ALA A 194 7.71 -12.87 6.26
C ALA A 194 7.09 -13.97 5.39
N VAL A 195 7.89 -14.92 4.88
CA VAL A 195 7.39 -16.07 4.11
C VAL A 195 6.54 -16.99 4.99
N ILE A 196 6.99 -17.29 6.21
CA ILE A 196 6.22 -18.10 7.16
C ILE A 196 4.88 -17.42 7.45
N ALA A 197 4.87 -16.10 7.68
CA ALA A 197 3.65 -15.34 7.90
C ALA A 197 2.73 -15.35 6.68
N ALA A 198 3.28 -15.18 5.47
CA ALA A 198 2.52 -15.17 4.22
C ALA A 198 1.79 -16.51 3.96
N ILE A 199 2.41 -17.64 4.32
CA ILE A 199 1.80 -18.98 4.17
C ILE A 199 0.76 -19.26 5.26
N SER A 200 0.91 -18.67 6.45
CA SER A 200 0.07 -18.99 7.62
C SER A 200 -1.21 -18.15 7.72
N ILE A 201 -1.26 -16.97 7.08
CA ILE A 201 -2.36 -16.03 7.22
C ILE A 201 -3.39 -16.22 6.10
N SER A 202 -4.61 -16.62 6.47
CA SER A 202 -5.75 -16.76 5.56
C SER A 202 -6.60 -15.48 5.50
N SER A 203 -6.05 -14.41 4.93
CA SER A 203 -6.77 -13.14 4.73
C SER A 203 -6.45 -12.54 3.36
N THR A 204 -7.36 -11.74 2.82
CA THR A 204 -7.11 -11.01 1.57
C THR A 204 -5.93 -10.04 1.74
N VAL A 205 -5.10 -9.90 0.70
CA VAL A 205 -4.00 -8.94 0.66
C VAL A 205 -4.52 -7.52 0.98
N PHE A 206 -5.68 -7.14 0.46
CA PHE A 206 -6.29 -5.84 0.76
C PHE A 206 -6.53 -5.63 2.27
N SER A 207 -7.10 -6.64 2.96
CA SER A 207 -7.37 -6.57 4.40
C SER A 207 -6.07 -6.47 5.22
N LEU A 208 -5.04 -7.23 4.81
CA LEU A 208 -3.74 -7.22 5.47
C LEU A 208 -3.03 -5.88 5.31
N VAL A 209 -3.05 -5.30 4.10
CA VAL A 209 -2.46 -3.99 3.84
C VAL A 209 -3.19 -2.91 4.61
N LEU A 210 -4.53 -2.93 4.63
CA LEU A 210 -5.33 -1.96 5.38
C LEU A 210 -5.04 -2.01 6.88
N PHE A 211 -4.96 -3.22 7.45
CA PHE A 211 -4.61 -3.40 8.85
C PHE A 211 -3.16 -2.98 9.15
N ALA A 212 -2.18 -3.45 8.38
CA ALA A 212 -0.77 -3.17 8.64
C ALA A 212 -0.46 -1.67 8.53
N SER A 213 -0.96 -1.01 7.48
CA SER A 213 -0.81 0.43 7.31
C SER A 213 -1.59 1.23 8.36
N GLY A 214 -2.80 0.78 8.71
CA GLY A 214 -3.60 1.38 9.77
C GLY A 214 -2.94 1.30 11.14
N ALA A 215 -2.33 0.16 11.49
CA ALA A 215 -1.63 -0.05 12.76
C ALA A 215 -0.36 0.82 12.87
N VAL A 216 0.40 0.94 11.78
CA VAL A 216 1.56 1.85 11.73
C VAL A 216 1.11 3.30 11.83
N ALA A 217 0.04 3.68 11.12
CA ALA A 217 -0.52 5.02 11.15
C ALA A 217 -1.08 5.40 12.53
N SER A 218 -1.79 4.50 13.21
CA SER A 218 -2.35 4.77 14.54
C SER A 218 -1.28 4.84 15.63
N SER A 219 -0.23 4.02 15.53
CA SER A 219 0.87 4.01 16.49
C SER A 219 1.81 5.20 16.31
N LEU A 220 2.37 5.38 15.12
CA LEU A 220 3.41 6.39 14.89
C LEU A 220 2.84 7.76 14.50
N GLY A 221 1.64 7.82 13.92
CA GLY A 221 1.06 9.05 13.38
C GLY A 221 0.91 10.17 14.41
N PRO A 222 0.29 9.93 15.58
CA PRO A 222 0.16 10.96 16.61
C PRO A 222 1.51 11.48 17.11
N ALA A 223 2.47 10.58 17.33
CA ALA A 223 3.81 10.94 17.80
C ALA A 223 4.55 11.79 16.75
N MET A 224 4.49 11.39 15.47
CA MET A 224 5.09 12.13 14.35
C MET A 224 4.44 13.50 14.16
N LEU A 225 3.12 13.59 14.29
CA LEU A 225 2.39 14.86 14.18
C LEU A 225 2.83 15.87 15.25
N ILE A 226 3.00 15.42 16.50
CA ILE A 226 3.51 16.27 17.59
C ILE A 226 4.91 16.80 17.30
N ILE A 227 5.80 15.94 16.79
CA ILE A 227 7.17 16.30 16.41
C ILE A 227 7.15 17.32 15.25
N LEU A 228 6.32 17.10 14.23
CA LEU A 228 6.15 18.01 13.10
C LEU A 228 5.59 19.38 13.50
N LEU A 229 4.66 19.40 14.47
CA LEU A 229 4.14 20.64 15.07
C LEU A 229 5.15 21.34 16.01
N LYS A 230 6.38 20.81 16.12
CA LYS A 230 7.47 21.32 16.97
C LYS A 230 7.06 21.46 18.43
N ARG A 231 6.10 20.65 18.91
CA ARG A 231 5.69 20.64 20.31
C ARG A 231 6.65 19.79 21.13
N ARG A 232 7.27 20.41 22.14
CA ARG A 232 8.10 19.68 23.10
C ARG A 232 7.20 18.79 23.95
N THR A 233 7.46 17.48 23.89
CA THR A 233 6.70 16.46 24.58
C THR A 233 7.66 15.49 25.25
N HIS A 234 7.32 15.05 26.46
CA HIS A 234 8.13 14.09 27.20
C HIS A 234 8.14 12.72 26.50
N TYR A 235 9.28 12.00 26.53
CA TYR A 235 9.42 10.72 25.84
C TYR A 235 8.38 9.68 26.30
N LEU A 236 8.00 9.70 27.58
CA LEU A 236 6.93 8.83 28.11
C LEU A 236 5.60 9.07 27.40
N ALA A 237 5.23 10.32 27.15
CA ALA A 237 3.97 10.62 26.48
C ALA A 237 3.99 10.15 25.02
N LEU A 238 5.12 10.27 24.32
CA LEU A 238 5.28 9.73 22.96
C LEU A 238 5.15 8.19 22.95
N ASN A 239 5.83 7.50 23.87
CA ASN A 239 5.74 6.05 23.98
C ASN A 239 4.32 5.59 24.34
N SER A 240 3.64 6.28 25.26
CA SER A 240 2.26 5.96 25.63
C SER A 240 1.29 6.15 24.46
N MET A 241 1.46 7.18 23.63
CA MET A 241 0.65 7.37 22.41
C MET A 241 0.88 6.25 21.40
N MET A 242 2.15 5.87 21.19
CA MET A 242 2.50 4.79 20.28
C MET A 242 1.90 3.45 20.70
N LEU A 243 2.01 3.12 21.99
CA LEU A 243 1.42 1.91 22.56
C LEU A 243 -0.10 1.95 22.53
N ALA A 244 -0.73 3.07 22.90
CA ALA A 244 -2.18 3.21 22.85
C ALA A 244 -2.71 3.02 21.41
N GLY A 245 -2.11 3.69 20.43
CA GLY A 245 -2.51 3.59 19.02
C GLY A 245 -2.35 2.18 18.44
N LEU A 246 -1.26 1.48 18.79
CA LEU A 246 -1.06 0.08 18.39
C LEU A 246 -2.09 -0.85 19.05
N SER A 247 -2.28 -0.71 20.36
CA SER A 247 -3.26 -1.50 21.11
C SER A 247 -4.68 -1.30 20.58
N THR A 248 -5.09 -0.07 20.27
CA THR A 248 -6.39 0.22 19.67
C THR A 248 -6.55 -0.46 18.31
N ALA A 249 -5.53 -0.43 17.45
CA ALA A 249 -5.60 -1.10 16.14
C ALA A 249 -5.73 -2.62 16.28
N ILE A 250 -4.98 -3.24 17.22
CA ILE A 250 -5.06 -4.68 17.49
C ILE A 250 -6.44 -5.04 18.08
N LEU A 251 -6.91 -4.29 19.07
CA LEU A 251 -8.22 -4.51 19.67
C LEU A 251 -9.33 -4.39 18.64
N TRP A 252 -9.26 -3.38 17.76
CA TRP A 252 -10.20 -3.25 16.65
C TRP A 252 -10.19 -4.50 15.76
N ARG A 253 -9.01 -4.95 15.33
CA ARG A 253 -8.89 -6.15 14.49
C ARG A 253 -9.45 -7.42 15.14
N VAL A 254 -9.35 -7.54 16.47
CA VAL A 254 -9.86 -8.70 17.23
C VAL A 254 -11.36 -8.59 17.50
N LEU A 255 -11.87 -7.39 17.75
CA LEU A 255 -13.26 -7.16 18.15
C LEU A 255 -14.23 -6.97 16.98
N GLY A 256 -13.74 -6.63 15.77
CA GLY A 256 -14.53 -6.48 14.55
C GLY A 256 -14.74 -5.03 14.14
#